data_AF-A0A2T6CX05-F1
#
_entry.id   AF-A0A2T6CX05-F1
#
_cell.length_a   1.000
_cell.length_b   1.000
_cell.length_c   1.000
_cell.angle_alpha   90.00
_cell.angle_beta   90.00
_cell.angle_gamma   90.00
#
_symmetry.space_group_name_H-M   'P 1'
#
loop_
_entity.id
_entity.type
_entity.pdbx_description
1 polymer ?
#
loop_
_entity_poly.entity_id
_entity_poly.type
_entity_poly.pdbx_seq_one_letter_code
_entity_poly.pdbx_strand_id
1 'polypeptide(L)' 'MREQVILECTEAAKEGKSPSRYFTTKNKKLQQGRLEVKKYNPSLRRHTVHREKK' A
#
# COMPACT_ATOMS: atom_id res chain seq x y z
N MET A 1 -8.04 -15.65 10.55
CA MET A 1 -6.70 -15.88 10.00
C MET A 1 -6.17 -14.52 9.55
N ARG A 2 -5.09 -14.06 10.18
CA ARG A 2 -4.41 -12.82 9.79
C ARG A 2 -3.30 -13.20 8.82
N GLU A 3 -3.20 -12.47 7.72
CA GLU A 3 -2.19 -12.68 6.69
C GLU A 3 -1.37 -11.40 6.53
N GLN A 4 -0.09 -11.56 6.22
CA GLN A 4 0.78 -10.43 5.93
C GLN A 4 0.57 -10.00 4.49
N VAL A 5 0.31 -8.72 4.29
CA VAL A 5 0.06 -8.11 2.98
C VAL A 5 1.01 -6.94 2.76
N ILE A 6 1.41 -6.76 1.52
CA ILE A 6 2.29 -5.66 1.11
C ILE A 6 1.42 -4.56 0.52
N LEU A 7 1.60 -3.32 0.96
CA LEU A 7 0.98 -2.14 0.38
C LEU A 7 2.01 -1.40 -0.47
N GLU A 8 1.74 -1.20 -1.76
CA GLU A 8 2.62 -0.50 -2.70
C GLU A 8 1.98 0.83 -3.15
N CYS A 9 2.80 1.88 -3.24
CA CYS A 9 2.37 3.18 -3.76
C CYS A 9 2.02 3.09 -5.25
N THR A 10 0.83 3.56 -5.63
CA THR A 10 0.36 3.56 -7.03
C THR A 10 0.76 4.80 -7.82
N GLU A 11 1.06 5.91 -7.13
CA GLU A 11 1.36 7.20 -7.74
C GLU A 11 2.85 7.32 -8.12
N ALA A 12 3.74 6.80 -7.29
CA ALA A 12 5.19 6.89 -7.53
C ALA A 12 5.64 6.15 -8.79
N ALA A 13 5.03 5.00 -9.10
CA ALA A 13 5.33 4.28 -10.34
C ALA A 13 4.96 5.09 -11.60
N LYS A 14 3.90 5.91 -11.53
CA LYS A 14 3.51 6.79 -12.64
C LYS A 14 4.45 7.99 -12.81
N GLU A 15 5.01 8.49 -11.70
CA GLU A 15 5.96 9.59 -11.70
C GLU A 15 7.41 9.15 -11.99
N GLY A 16 7.65 7.87 -12.31
CA GLY A 16 8.99 7.34 -12.57
C GLY A 16 9.90 7.30 -11.33
N LYS A 17 9.32 7.35 -10.12
CA LYS A 17 10.04 7.29 -8.85
C LYS A 17 9.84 5.95 -8.16
N SER A 18 10.78 5.60 -7.27
CA SER A 18 10.69 4.36 -6.50
C SER A 18 9.39 4.29 -5.68
N PRO A 19 8.56 3.24 -5.84
CA PRO A 19 7.35 3.10 -5.07
C PRO A 19 7.66 2.75 -3.62
N SER A 20 7.05 3.48 -2.68
CA SER A 20 7.11 3.13 -1.25
C SER A 20 6.31 1.85 -1.00
N ARG A 21 6.86 0.96 -0.17
CA ARG A 21 6.27 -0.33 0.20
C ARG A 21 6.15 -0.46 1.71
N TYR A 22 4.99 -0.91 2.18
CA TYR A 22 4.71 -1.13 3.59
C TYR A 22 4.23 -2.56 3.84
N PHE A 23 4.69 -3.16 4.93
CA PHE A 23 4.19 -4.43 5.41
C PHE A 23 3.09 -4.19 6.43
N THR A 24 1.93 -4.81 6.22
CA THR A 24 0.81 -4.75 7.15
C THR A 24 0.20 -6.15 7.31
N THR A 25 -0.64 -6.32 8.32
CA THR A 25 -1.42 -7.55 8.48
C THR A 25 -2.88 -7.24 8.23
N LYS A 26 -3.57 -8.16 7.54
CA LYS A 26 -4.99 -8.05 7.23
C LYS A 26 -5.71 -9.30 7.68
N ASN A 27 -6.90 -9.12 8.24
CA ASN A 27 -7.78 -10.23 8.57
C ASN A 27 -8.75 -10.49 7.41
N LYS A 28 -8.45 -11.50 6.58
CA LYS A 28 -9.27 -11.87 5.41
C LYS A 28 -10.74 -12.16 5.74
N LYS A 29 -11.05 -12.58 6.97
CA LYS A 29 -12.43 -12.86 7.40
C LYS A 29 -13.25 -11.58 7.60
N LEU A 30 -12.63 -10.51 8.11
CA LEU A 30 -13.32 -9.25 8.44
C LEU A 30 -13.23 -8.22 7.31
N GLN A 31 -12.11 -8.18 6.60
CA GLN A 31 -11.91 -7.28 5.46
C GLN A 31 -11.82 -8.09 4.17
N GLN A 32 -12.96 -8.22 3.51
CA GLN A 32 -13.12 -8.82 2.20
C GLN A 32 -13.07 -7.70 1.15
N GLY A 33 -11.98 -7.63 0.37
CA GLY A 33 -11.74 -6.56 -0.60
C GLY A 33 -10.27 -6.15 -0.67
N ARG A 34 -9.86 -5.33 -1.64
CA ARG A 34 -8.48 -4.80 -1.69
C ARG A 34 -8.31 -3.70 -0.64
N LEU A 35 -7.22 -3.77 0.14
CA LEU A 35 -6.90 -2.73 1.11
C LEU A 35 -6.25 -1.53 0.42
N GLU A 36 -6.87 -0.35 0.57
CA GLU A 36 -6.33 0.93 0.09
C GLU A 36 -6.14 1.88 1.27
N VAL A 37 -4.91 2.36 1.49
CA VAL A 37 -4.58 3.23 2.61
C VAL A 37 -3.73 4.40 2.14
N LYS A 38 -4.03 5.60 2.64
CA LYS A 38 -3.15 6.77 2.45
C LYS A 38 -1.97 6.67 3.40
N LYS A 39 -0.78 6.50 2.84
CA LYS A 39 0.49 6.49 3.59
C LYS A 39 1.43 7.52 3.00
N TYR A 40 2.34 8.00 3.83
CA TYR A 40 3.38 8.92 3.39
C TYR A 40 4.30 8.21 2.40
N ASN A 41 4.65 8.86 1.29
CA ASN A 41 5.67 8.35 0.39
C ASN A 41 6.91 9.26 0.48
N PRO A 42 8.06 8.76 0.98
CA PRO A 42 9.30 9.54 1.08
C PRO A 42 9.81 10.08 -0.26
N SER A 43 9.64 9.34 -1.36
CA SER A 43 10.10 9.73 -2.70
C SER A 43 9.29 10.89 -3.29
N LEU A 44 8.02 11.02 -2.88
CA LEU A 44 7.12 12.10 -3.31
C LEU A 44 6.97 13.21 -2.27
N ARG A 45 7.47 12.98 -1.04
CA ARG A 45 7.33 13.86 0.12
C ARG A 45 5.88 14.25 0.43
N ARG A 46 4.92 13.37 0.11
CA ARG A 46 3.47 13.58 0.34
C ARG A 46 2.76 12.28 0.65
N HIS A 47 1.56 12.38 1.19
CA HIS A 47 0.67 11.23 1.38
C HIS A 47 0.06 10.81 0.04
N THR A 48 0.19 9.53 -0.28
CA THR A 48 -0.27 8.93 -1.53
C THR A 48 -1.06 7.66 -1.25
N VAL A 49 -1.85 7.24 -2.23
CA VAL A 49 -2.65 6.02 -2.12
C VAL A 49 -1.77 4.79 -2.34
N HIS A 50 -1.70 3.96 -1.29
CA HIS A 50 -1.04 2.67 -1.32
C HIS A 50 -2.09 1.58 -1.42
N ARG A 51 -1.90 0.65 -2.36
CA ARG A 51 -2.80 -0.47 -2.62
C ARG A 51 -2.14 -1.78 -2.27
N GLU A 52 -2.94 -2.72 -1.79
CA GLU A 52 -2.55 -4.11 -1.58
C GLU A 52 -1.98 -4.70 -2.87
N LYS A 53 -0.71 -5.11 -2.79
CA LYS A 53 -0.02 -5.91 -3.80
C LYS A 53 -0.01 -7.35 -3.32
N LYS A 54 -0.36 -8.24 -4.24
CA LYS A 54 -0.47 -9.68 -4.02
C LYS A 54 0.90 -10.34 -4.07
#